data_AF-A0A2V9HZ23-F1
#
_entry.id   AF-A0A2V9HZ23-F1
#
_cell.length_a   1.000
_cell.length_b   1.000
_cell.length_c   1.000
_cell.angle_alpha   90.00
_cell.angle_beta   90.00
_cell.angle_gamma   90.00
#
_symmetry.space_group_name_H-M   'P 1'
#
loop_
_entity.id
_entity.type
_entity.pdbx_description
1 polymer ?
#
loop_
_entity_poly.entity_id
_entity_poly.type
_entity_poly.pdbx_seq_one_letter_code
_entity_poly.pdbx_strand_id
1 'polypeptide(L)'
;MKTIKFAWVYALLVALFFPGMAFAQTDPGVRSTTGVNAGQPLASVTANANDLAFFQAGLEQFNEHQTVTGDNPGLGPRFNLDSCGACHSQPAPGGTSPASLIFPNVGSNPQSQVIASGLVSGSTNTIPFFVVANGPVREARFPFFFNANGTANTNAPNGGVEDLFTVTGRADAGACTLQQPSFTAARAANNIIFRIPTPTFGTGLMANIDDSTLLANHTTQATNRLGIGGTFNHNGNDGTISRYGWKAQNKSLMIFAGEAYNVEMGISNELFTQDRPLPGEDQLGSGLPANCLNL
;
A
#
# COMPACT_ATOMS: atom_id res chain seq x y z
N MET A 1 66.37 23.36 14.21
CA MET A 1 64.96 22.91 14.29
C MET A 1 64.11 23.86 13.47
N LYS A 2 63.74 23.48 12.23
CA LYS A 2 62.88 24.29 11.36
C LYS A 2 61.42 23.94 11.67
N THR A 3 60.74 24.80 12.40
CA THR A 3 59.29 24.79 12.56
C THR A 3 58.64 25.07 11.21
N ILE A 4 58.46 24.01 10.41
CA ILE A 4 57.61 24.07 9.22
C ILE A 4 56.18 24.27 9.73
N LYS A 5 55.58 25.33 9.21
CA LYS A 5 54.36 25.99 9.66
C LYS A 5 53.15 25.04 9.54
N PHE A 6 52.80 24.36 10.63
CA PHE A 6 51.55 23.57 10.77
C PHE A 6 50.27 24.34 10.39
N ALA A 7 50.32 25.68 10.47
CA ALA A 7 49.21 26.56 10.10
C ALA A 7 48.79 26.44 8.61
N TRP A 8 49.73 26.16 7.71
CA TRP A 8 49.41 26.10 6.27
C TRP A 8 48.75 24.79 5.86
N VAL A 9 49.08 23.69 6.53
CA VAL A 9 48.45 22.37 6.29
C VAL A 9 47.01 22.37 6.81
N TYR A 10 46.75 23.00 7.96
CA TYR A 10 45.39 23.18 8.47
C TYR A 10 44.54 24.10 7.58
N ALA A 11 45.10 25.21 7.09
CA ALA A 11 44.39 26.10 6.18
C ALA A 11 44.03 25.42 4.85
N LEU A 12 44.92 24.57 4.31
CA LEU A 12 44.66 23.80 3.09
C LEU A 12 43.62 22.70 3.30
N LEU A 13 43.65 22.00 4.45
CA LEU A 13 42.66 20.98 4.79
C LEU A 13 41.28 21.60 5.01
N VAL A 14 41.18 22.75 5.67
CA VAL A 14 39.90 23.48 5.84
C VAL A 14 39.38 23.99 4.49
N ALA A 15 40.24 24.54 3.63
CA ALA A 15 39.85 25.00 2.29
C ALA A 15 39.40 23.87 1.34
N LEU A 16 39.88 22.64 1.55
CA LEU A 16 39.46 21.45 0.80
C LEU A 16 38.20 20.78 1.37
N PHE A 17 37.81 21.08 2.61
CA PHE A 17 36.58 20.57 3.24
C PHE A 17 35.32 21.39 2.90
N PHE A 18 35.47 22.67 2.52
CA PHE A 18 34.32 23.54 2.23
C PHE A 18 33.62 23.37 0.86
N PRO A 19 34.26 22.94 -0.25
CA PRO A 19 33.53 22.75 -1.51
C PRO A 19 32.70 21.46 -1.56
N GLY A 20 32.90 20.52 -0.63
CA GLY A 20 32.17 19.24 -0.59
C GLY A 20 30.74 19.33 -0.05
N MET A 21 30.37 20.43 0.63
CA MET A 21 29.05 20.62 1.22
C MET A 21 28.04 21.34 0.30
N ALA A 22 28.44 21.76 -0.90
CA ALA A 22 27.66 22.70 -1.71
C ALA A 22 26.98 22.09 -2.96
N PHE A 23 26.80 20.77 -3.01
CA PHE A 23 25.80 20.13 -3.89
C PHE A 23 24.91 19.19 -3.08
N ALA A 24 24.49 19.61 -1.88
CA ALA A 24 23.31 19.00 -1.30
C ALA A 24 22.16 19.20 -2.30
N GLN A 25 21.50 18.11 -2.71
CA GLN A 25 20.24 18.20 -3.43
C GLN A 25 19.31 19.06 -2.57
N THR A 26 19.01 20.27 -3.04
CA THR A 26 17.91 21.05 -2.48
C THR A 26 16.63 20.37 -2.95
N ASP A 27 16.00 19.60 -2.07
CA ASP A 27 14.62 19.20 -2.27
C ASP A 27 13.82 20.50 -2.48
N PRO A 28 13.18 20.73 -3.65
CA PRO A 28 12.39 21.93 -3.89
C PRO A 28 11.21 22.06 -2.94
N GLY A 29 11.00 21.07 -2.07
CA GLY A 29 9.89 20.98 -1.15
C GLY A 29 8.64 20.47 -1.85
N VAL A 30 7.58 20.30 -1.07
CA VAL A 30 6.26 19.99 -1.59
C VAL A 30 5.87 21.07 -2.60
N ARG A 31 5.53 20.69 -3.84
CA ARG A 31 5.13 21.63 -4.90
C ARG A 31 4.01 22.54 -4.39
N SER A 32 4.32 23.80 -4.14
CA SER A 32 3.45 24.75 -3.43
C SER A 32 2.51 25.54 -4.36
N THR A 33 2.70 25.47 -5.68
CA THR A 33 2.04 26.36 -6.65
C THR A 33 1.27 25.68 -7.77
N THR A 34 1.40 24.36 -7.93
CA THR A 34 0.39 23.59 -8.65
C THR A 34 -0.64 23.20 -7.60
N GLY A 35 -1.91 23.56 -7.76
CA GLY A 35 -3.00 23.00 -6.95
C GLY A 35 -2.91 21.47 -6.90
N VAL A 36 -3.78 20.81 -6.13
CA VAL A 36 -3.85 19.34 -6.12
C VAL A 36 -4.23 18.83 -7.53
N ASN A 37 -3.25 18.78 -8.44
CA ASN A 37 -3.34 18.30 -9.81
C ASN A 37 -2.87 16.85 -9.88
N ALA A 38 -2.50 16.27 -8.72
CA ALA A 38 -2.27 14.84 -8.60
C ALA A 38 -3.56 14.09 -8.93
N GLY A 39 -3.44 12.95 -9.61
CA GLY A 39 -4.60 12.15 -10.05
C GLY A 39 -5.30 12.66 -11.31
N GLN A 40 -4.91 13.81 -11.87
CA GLN A 40 -5.44 14.29 -13.15
C GLN A 40 -4.71 13.63 -14.34
N PRO A 41 -5.38 13.46 -15.50
CA PRO A 41 -4.72 13.00 -16.70
C PRO A 41 -3.64 13.99 -17.15
N LEU A 42 -2.58 13.48 -17.78
CA LEU A 42 -1.57 14.34 -18.40
C LEU A 42 -2.19 15.13 -19.55
N ALA A 43 -1.66 16.32 -19.85
CA ALA A 43 -2.14 17.14 -20.96
C ALA A 43 -2.16 16.39 -22.31
N SER A 44 -1.21 15.47 -22.52
CA SER A 44 -1.18 14.60 -23.70
C SER A 44 -2.35 13.62 -23.77
N VAL A 45 -2.81 13.11 -22.63
CA VAL A 45 -3.99 12.25 -22.52
C VAL A 45 -5.25 13.09 -22.75
N THR A 46 -5.34 14.27 -22.14
CA THR A 46 -6.48 15.18 -22.33
C THR A 46 -6.64 15.67 -23.78
N ALA A 47 -5.54 15.79 -24.53
CA ALA A 47 -5.55 16.22 -25.92
C ALA A 47 -6.11 15.17 -26.90
N ASN A 48 -6.24 13.90 -26.49
CA ASN A 48 -6.76 12.81 -27.30
C ASN A 48 -8.06 12.28 -26.69
N ALA A 49 -9.16 12.35 -27.44
CA ALA A 49 -10.48 11.95 -26.97
C ALA A 49 -10.57 10.46 -26.55
N ASN A 50 -9.87 9.57 -27.26
CA ASN A 50 -9.88 8.14 -26.93
C ASN A 50 -9.07 7.85 -25.66
N ASP A 51 -7.89 8.46 -25.53
CA ASP A 51 -7.05 8.30 -24.34
C ASP A 51 -7.73 8.88 -23.10
N LEU A 52 -8.41 10.02 -23.26
CA LEU A 52 -9.19 10.64 -22.18
C LEU A 52 -10.38 9.77 -21.78
N ALA A 53 -11.12 9.20 -22.74
CA ALA A 53 -12.23 8.29 -22.44
C ALA A 53 -11.75 7.02 -21.72
N PHE A 54 -10.62 6.45 -22.15
CA PHE A 54 -10.02 5.30 -21.48
C PHE A 54 -9.58 5.64 -20.04
N PHE A 55 -8.96 6.80 -19.84
CA PHE A 55 -8.60 7.29 -18.51
C PHE A 55 -9.84 7.47 -17.61
N GLN A 56 -10.90 8.07 -18.13
CA GLN A 56 -12.14 8.30 -17.38
C GLN A 56 -12.82 7.00 -16.97
N ALA A 57 -12.94 6.03 -17.90
CA ALA A 57 -13.48 4.72 -17.60
C ALA A 57 -12.65 3.99 -16.51
N GLY A 58 -11.32 4.06 -16.61
CA GLY A 58 -10.45 3.50 -15.58
C GLY A 58 -10.59 4.20 -14.22
N LEU A 59 -10.79 5.52 -14.21
CA LEU A 59 -11.03 6.28 -12.99
C LEU A 59 -12.40 5.98 -12.36
N GLU A 60 -13.44 5.79 -13.17
CA GLU A 60 -14.76 5.35 -12.71
C GLU A 60 -14.66 3.97 -12.05
N GLN A 61 -14.04 3.00 -12.72
CA GLN A 61 -13.81 1.66 -12.16
C GLN A 61 -12.92 1.70 -10.90
N PHE A 62 -11.90 2.56 -10.87
CA PHE A 62 -11.06 2.71 -9.69
C PHE A 62 -11.84 3.20 -8.46
N ASN A 63 -12.86 4.03 -8.66
CA ASN A 63 -13.70 4.55 -7.57
C ASN A 63 -14.97 3.71 -7.33
N GLU A 64 -15.18 2.66 -8.11
CA GLU A 64 -16.36 1.82 -8.02
C GLU A 64 -16.40 1.04 -6.70
N HIS A 65 -17.48 1.22 -5.96
CA HIS A 65 -17.74 0.49 -4.71
C HIS A 65 -18.36 -0.87 -5.02
N GLN A 66 -17.78 -1.92 -4.44
CA GLN A 66 -18.21 -3.30 -4.61
C GLN A 66 -19.20 -3.68 -3.51
N THR A 67 -20.21 -4.47 -3.88
CA THR A 67 -21.20 -5.02 -2.95
C THR A 67 -20.97 -6.52 -2.78
N VAL A 68 -21.60 -7.13 -1.77
CA VAL A 68 -21.54 -8.59 -1.63
C VAL A 68 -22.40 -9.23 -2.71
N THR A 69 -23.66 -8.79 -2.79
CA THR A 69 -24.62 -9.18 -3.84
C THR A 69 -25.32 -7.96 -4.41
N GLY A 70 -25.86 -8.08 -5.62
CA GLY A 70 -26.61 -7.01 -6.29
C GLY A 70 -25.79 -6.33 -7.39
N ASP A 71 -25.81 -5.00 -7.42
CA ASP A 71 -25.06 -4.20 -8.39
C ASP A 71 -23.57 -4.19 -8.03
N ASN A 72 -22.71 -4.53 -8.99
CA ASN A 72 -21.27 -4.73 -8.81
C ASN A 72 -20.93 -5.71 -7.67
N PRO A 73 -21.41 -6.96 -7.78
CA PRO A 73 -21.18 -7.96 -6.75
C PRO A 73 -19.74 -8.48 -6.82
N GLY A 74 -19.19 -8.81 -5.66
CA GLY A 74 -17.90 -9.48 -5.57
C GLY A 74 -17.16 -9.23 -4.26
N LEU A 75 -17.55 -8.21 -3.47
CA LEU A 75 -16.90 -7.90 -2.20
C LEU A 75 -16.86 -9.15 -1.32
N GLY A 76 -15.65 -9.57 -0.99
CA GLY A 76 -15.44 -10.82 -0.27
C GLY A 76 -15.88 -10.74 1.19
N PRO A 77 -15.85 -11.89 1.90
CA PRO A 77 -16.34 -11.98 3.27
C PRO A 77 -15.55 -11.13 4.27
N ARG A 78 -14.31 -10.82 3.92
CA ARG A 78 -13.39 -9.93 4.64
C ARG A 78 -12.78 -8.92 3.68
N PHE A 79 -12.57 -7.72 4.17
CA PHE A 79 -12.03 -6.62 3.39
C PHE A 79 -11.47 -5.51 4.30
N ASN A 80 -10.63 -4.67 3.73
CA ASN A 80 -10.12 -3.46 4.35
C ASN A 80 -10.97 -2.24 4.00
N LEU A 81 -11.40 -2.12 2.73
CA LEU A 81 -12.41 -1.21 2.20
C LEU A 81 -13.04 -1.84 0.94
N ASP A 82 -14.07 -1.20 0.38
CA ASP A 82 -14.92 -1.72 -0.70
C ASP A 82 -14.64 -1.09 -2.09
N SER A 83 -13.64 -0.22 -2.21
CA SER A 83 -13.12 0.24 -3.50
C SER A 83 -11.63 0.59 -3.43
N CYS A 84 -10.96 0.52 -4.58
CA CYS A 84 -9.57 0.99 -4.70
C CYS A 84 -9.49 2.48 -4.32
N GLY A 85 -10.45 3.27 -4.82
CA GLY A 85 -10.61 4.69 -4.57
C GLY A 85 -10.81 5.04 -3.11
N ALA A 86 -11.43 4.18 -2.30
CA ALA A 86 -11.64 4.45 -0.88
C ALA A 86 -10.31 4.38 -0.10
N CYS A 87 -9.49 3.36 -0.36
CA CYS A 87 -8.14 3.26 0.21
C CYS A 87 -7.21 4.36 -0.34
N HIS A 88 -7.23 4.58 -1.66
CA HIS A 88 -6.38 5.52 -2.38
C HIS A 88 -7.07 6.87 -2.63
N SER A 89 -7.85 7.37 -1.68
CA SER A 89 -8.77 8.51 -1.88
C SER A 89 -8.11 9.89 -1.84
N GLN A 90 -7.07 10.07 -1.04
CA GLN A 90 -6.55 11.41 -0.72
C GLN A 90 -5.04 11.55 -1.01
N PRO A 91 -4.58 12.73 -1.49
CA PRO A 91 -5.34 13.97 -1.70
C PRO A 91 -6.21 13.99 -2.97
N ALA A 92 -6.14 12.96 -3.80
CA ALA A 92 -6.99 12.73 -4.96
C ALA A 92 -7.05 11.21 -5.23
N PRO A 93 -8.02 10.70 -6.02
CA PRO A 93 -8.07 9.29 -6.40
C PRO A 93 -6.73 8.80 -6.98
N GLY A 94 -6.17 7.76 -6.36
CA GLY A 94 -4.82 7.26 -6.60
C GLY A 94 -3.76 7.69 -5.56
N GLY A 95 -4.19 8.40 -4.52
CA GLY A 95 -3.34 8.87 -3.43
C GLY A 95 -2.98 7.80 -2.40
N THR A 96 -2.46 8.26 -1.25
CA THR A 96 -2.01 7.42 -0.13
C THR A 96 -2.90 7.49 1.09
N SER A 97 -3.89 8.39 1.07
CA SER A 97 -4.78 8.69 2.19
C SER A 97 -4.03 8.94 3.50
N PRO A 98 -3.20 9.99 3.54
CA PRO A 98 -2.35 10.27 4.70
C PRO A 98 -3.15 10.86 5.87
N ALA A 99 -2.50 10.99 7.02
CA ALA A 99 -3.12 11.58 8.20
C ALA A 99 -3.42 13.07 7.99
N SER A 100 -4.67 13.49 8.22
CA SER A 100 -5.08 14.89 8.10
C SER A 100 -4.45 15.81 9.16
N LEU A 101 -3.94 15.24 10.26
CA LEU A 101 -3.13 15.97 11.25
C LEU A 101 -1.78 16.44 10.70
N ILE A 102 -1.23 15.77 9.68
CA ILE A 102 0.11 16.04 9.15
C ILE A 102 0.02 16.75 7.80
N PHE A 103 -0.98 16.39 6.99
CA PHE A 103 -1.14 16.93 5.65
C PHE A 103 -2.38 17.82 5.56
N PRO A 104 -2.24 19.11 5.22
CA PRO A 104 -3.39 19.97 5.00
C PRO A 104 -4.17 19.51 3.75
N ASN A 105 -5.47 19.80 3.70
CA ASN A 105 -6.36 19.54 2.55
C ASN A 105 -6.62 18.07 2.21
N VAL A 106 -6.55 17.16 3.20
CA VAL A 106 -7.08 15.80 3.07
C VAL A 106 -8.26 15.59 4.00
N GLY A 107 -9.25 14.82 3.55
CA GLY A 107 -10.45 14.49 4.33
C GLY A 107 -10.18 13.52 5.49
N SER A 108 -11.26 13.11 6.16
CA SER A 108 -11.21 12.07 7.18
C SER A 108 -10.80 10.72 6.60
N ASN A 109 -10.15 9.87 7.41
CA ASN A 109 -9.86 8.48 7.08
C ASN A 109 -11.17 7.72 6.76
N PRO A 110 -11.36 7.22 5.52
CA PRO A 110 -12.57 6.51 5.13
C PRO A 110 -12.83 5.24 5.97
N GLN A 111 -11.79 4.55 6.44
CA GLN A 111 -11.93 3.36 7.30
C GLN A 111 -12.63 3.69 8.63
N SER A 112 -12.52 4.93 9.11
CA SER A 112 -13.20 5.35 10.35
C SER A 112 -14.71 5.55 10.17
N GLN A 113 -15.19 5.58 8.92
CA GLN A 113 -16.56 5.93 8.58
C GLN A 113 -17.41 4.71 8.18
N VAL A 114 -16.83 3.51 8.10
CA VAL A 114 -17.50 2.32 7.53
C VAL A 114 -18.79 1.90 8.25
N ILE A 115 -18.92 2.18 9.56
CA ILE A 115 -20.16 1.96 10.31
C ILE A 115 -21.18 3.05 9.96
N ALA A 116 -20.75 4.30 9.93
CA ALA A 116 -21.62 5.45 9.66
C ALA A 116 -22.14 5.47 8.22
N SER A 117 -21.36 4.97 7.26
CA SER A 117 -21.77 4.80 5.86
C SER A 117 -22.62 3.56 5.63
N GLY A 118 -22.79 2.70 6.63
CA GLY A 118 -23.50 1.42 6.49
C GLY A 118 -22.72 0.35 5.71
N LEU A 119 -21.43 0.57 5.43
CA LEU A 119 -20.59 -0.43 4.78
C LEU A 119 -20.43 -1.69 5.66
N VAL A 120 -20.41 -1.54 6.97
CA VAL A 120 -20.40 -2.67 7.91
C VAL A 120 -21.48 -2.49 8.96
N SER A 121 -21.98 -3.60 9.49
CA SER A 121 -22.89 -3.53 10.64
C SER A 121 -22.10 -3.20 11.91
N GLY A 122 -22.47 -2.11 12.58
CA GLY A 122 -21.90 -1.73 13.88
C GLY A 122 -22.28 -2.67 15.05
N SER A 123 -23.18 -3.63 14.84
CA SER A 123 -23.50 -4.66 15.84
C SER A 123 -22.51 -5.85 15.83
N THR A 124 -21.74 -6.00 14.76
CA THR A 124 -20.85 -7.15 14.52
C THR A 124 -19.41 -6.72 14.24
N ASN A 125 -19.21 -5.50 13.75
CA ASN A 125 -17.91 -4.90 13.52
C ASN A 125 -17.65 -3.78 14.51
N THR A 126 -16.39 -3.62 14.88
CA THR A 126 -15.87 -2.48 15.64
C THR A 126 -14.78 -1.78 14.84
N ILE A 127 -14.61 -0.47 15.02
CA ILE A 127 -13.48 0.24 14.41
C ILE A 127 -12.20 -0.15 15.18
N PRO A 128 -11.17 -0.72 14.51
CA PRO A 128 -9.92 -1.07 15.18
C PRO A 128 -9.27 0.14 15.85
N PHE A 129 -8.63 -0.05 17.02
CA PHE A 129 -8.11 1.07 17.84
C PHE A 129 -7.10 2.00 17.13
N PHE A 130 -6.48 1.54 16.04
CA PHE A 130 -5.50 2.30 15.26
C PHE A 130 -6.12 3.04 14.06
N VAL A 131 -7.41 2.82 13.79
CA VAL A 131 -8.19 3.54 12.78
C VAL A 131 -8.88 4.69 13.47
N VAL A 132 -8.41 5.91 13.19
CA VAL A 132 -8.97 7.16 13.73
C VAL A 132 -9.26 8.13 12.58
N ALA A 133 -10.28 8.98 12.75
CA ALA A 133 -10.80 9.83 11.68
C ALA A 133 -9.75 10.78 11.08
N ASN A 134 -8.76 11.20 11.86
CA ASN A 134 -7.68 12.10 11.42
C ASN A 134 -6.34 11.38 11.19
N GLY A 135 -6.33 10.05 11.30
CA GLY A 135 -5.20 9.19 10.99
C GLY A 135 -5.13 8.84 9.51
N PRO A 136 -4.08 8.15 9.04
CA PRO A 136 -4.01 7.66 7.67
C PRO A 136 -4.84 6.39 7.51
N VAL A 137 -5.22 6.07 6.27
CA VAL A 137 -5.69 4.71 5.92
C VAL A 137 -4.55 3.72 6.18
N ARG A 138 -4.87 2.59 6.79
CA ARG A 138 -3.89 1.55 7.13
C ARG A 138 -4.43 0.15 6.92
N GLU A 139 -3.58 -0.71 6.37
CA GLU A 139 -3.68 -2.16 6.52
C GLU A 139 -2.95 -2.59 7.79
N ALA A 140 -3.45 -3.64 8.44
CA ALA A 140 -2.77 -4.33 9.52
C ALA A 140 -2.15 -5.64 9.02
N ARG A 141 -0.97 -5.97 9.54
CA ARG A 141 -0.30 -7.25 9.31
C ARG A 141 0.21 -7.79 10.63
N PHE A 142 0.11 -9.09 10.82
CA PHE A 142 0.76 -9.77 11.94
C PHE A 142 2.11 -10.33 11.45
N PRO A 143 3.25 -9.83 11.93
CA PRO A 143 4.56 -10.34 11.50
C PRO A 143 4.73 -11.85 11.69
N PHE A 144 4.16 -12.40 12.76
CA PHE A 144 4.29 -13.80 13.12
C PHE A 144 2.94 -14.45 13.41
N PHE A 145 2.86 -15.77 13.29
CA PHE A 145 1.76 -16.55 13.85
C PHE A 145 1.81 -16.56 15.38
N PHE A 146 0.68 -16.87 16.03
CA PHE A 146 0.61 -16.92 17.49
C PHE A 146 0.91 -18.34 18.01
N ASN A 147 1.59 -18.40 19.16
CA ASN A 147 1.67 -19.61 19.98
C ASN A 147 0.31 -19.86 20.65
N ALA A 148 0.09 -21.09 21.14
CA ALA A 148 -1.12 -21.45 21.89
C ALA A 148 -1.33 -20.58 23.16
N ASN A 149 -0.26 -20.01 23.73
CA ASN A 149 -0.32 -19.09 24.86
C ASN A 149 -0.59 -17.62 24.48
N GLY A 150 -0.83 -17.32 23.20
CA GLY A 150 -1.13 -15.98 22.71
C GLY A 150 0.08 -15.07 22.48
N THR A 151 1.30 -15.55 22.65
CA THR A 151 2.53 -14.80 22.29
C THR A 151 2.87 -14.97 20.81
N ALA A 152 3.63 -14.02 20.22
CA ALA A 152 4.14 -14.17 18.86
C ALA A 152 5.14 -15.33 18.77
N ASN A 153 4.96 -16.22 17.79
CA ASN A 153 5.93 -17.25 17.45
C ASN A 153 6.97 -16.68 16.47
N THR A 154 8.09 -16.16 16.97
CA THR A 154 9.14 -15.54 16.15
C THR A 154 9.82 -16.49 15.17
N ASN A 155 9.57 -17.81 15.27
CA ASN A 155 10.07 -18.82 14.33
C ASN A 155 9.05 -19.15 13.23
N ALA A 156 7.83 -18.60 13.28
CA ALA A 156 6.76 -18.83 12.32
C ALA A 156 6.30 -17.49 11.72
N PRO A 157 6.97 -16.99 10.66
CA PRO A 157 6.59 -15.75 10.00
C PRO A 157 5.22 -15.88 9.32
N ASN A 158 4.38 -14.86 9.48
CA ASN A 158 3.11 -14.68 8.77
C ASN A 158 3.27 -13.55 7.75
N GLY A 159 3.29 -12.29 8.21
CA GLY A 159 3.50 -11.10 7.37
C GLY A 159 2.36 -10.77 6.39
N GLY A 160 1.31 -11.59 6.35
CA GLY A 160 0.10 -11.39 5.58
C GLY A 160 -0.76 -10.25 6.11
N VAL A 161 -1.67 -9.78 5.27
CA VAL A 161 -2.71 -8.81 5.65
C VAL A 161 -3.75 -9.50 6.52
N GLU A 162 -4.17 -8.78 7.57
CA GLU A 162 -5.23 -9.17 8.48
C GLU A 162 -6.37 -8.19 8.28
N ASP A 163 -7.37 -8.62 7.51
CA ASP A 163 -8.45 -7.75 7.05
C ASP A 163 -9.23 -7.11 8.20
N LEU A 164 -9.48 -5.81 8.06
CA LEU A 164 -10.02 -4.99 9.13
C LEU A 164 -11.49 -5.29 9.42
N PHE A 165 -12.29 -5.61 8.40
CA PHE A 165 -13.74 -5.70 8.51
C PHE A 165 -14.28 -7.01 7.91
N THR A 166 -15.50 -7.37 8.33
CA THR A 166 -16.22 -8.52 7.79
C THR A 166 -17.62 -8.14 7.33
N VAL A 167 -18.17 -8.92 6.41
CA VAL A 167 -19.56 -8.75 5.92
C VAL A 167 -20.62 -9.19 6.93
N THR A 168 -20.21 -9.72 8.10
CA THR A 168 -21.13 -10.31 9.08
C THR A 168 -22.18 -9.32 9.53
N GLY A 169 -23.46 -9.71 9.48
CA GLY A 169 -24.58 -8.85 9.87
C GLY A 169 -24.99 -7.83 8.80
N ARG A 170 -24.37 -7.79 7.62
CA ARG A 170 -24.91 -7.06 6.48
C ARG A 170 -26.12 -7.81 5.88
N ALA A 171 -27.07 -7.06 5.34
CA ALA A 171 -28.28 -7.63 4.75
C ALA A 171 -28.01 -8.38 3.43
N ASP A 172 -26.98 -7.97 2.69
CA ASP A 172 -26.57 -8.53 1.39
C ASP A 172 -25.57 -9.69 1.52
N ALA A 173 -25.20 -10.10 2.74
CA ALA A 173 -24.23 -11.17 3.02
C ALA A 173 -24.85 -12.49 3.54
N GLY A 174 -26.18 -12.58 3.51
CA GLY A 174 -26.92 -13.78 3.91
C GLY A 174 -26.57 -14.26 5.32
N ALA A 175 -26.18 -15.54 5.42
CA ALA A 175 -25.85 -16.19 6.69
C ALA A 175 -24.35 -16.15 7.03
N CYS A 176 -23.51 -15.44 6.26
CA CYS A 176 -22.08 -15.41 6.52
C CYS A 176 -21.76 -14.79 7.88
N THR A 177 -20.96 -15.51 8.67
CA THR A 177 -20.56 -15.10 10.02
C THR A 177 -19.06 -15.32 10.21
N LEU A 178 -18.37 -14.22 10.50
CA LEU A 178 -16.92 -14.10 10.68
C LEU A 178 -16.63 -13.13 11.80
N GLN A 179 -15.51 -13.35 12.48
CA GLN A 179 -14.97 -12.41 13.45
C GLN A 179 -13.85 -11.58 12.81
N GLN A 180 -13.74 -10.32 13.22
CA GLN A 180 -12.56 -9.52 12.93
C GLN A 180 -11.32 -10.16 13.60
N PRO A 181 -10.13 -10.05 13.00
CA PRO A 181 -8.89 -10.39 13.69
C PRO A 181 -8.79 -9.65 15.03
N SER A 182 -8.24 -10.30 16.06
CA SER A 182 -8.05 -9.66 17.36
C SER A 182 -6.84 -8.72 17.34
N PHE A 183 -7.03 -7.51 16.85
CA PHE A 183 -5.98 -6.48 16.82
C PHE A 183 -5.50 -6.09 18.23
N THR A 184 -6.36 -6.21 19.24
CA THR A 184 -5.98 -5.98 20.64
C THR A 184 -5.00 -7.05 21.14
N ALA A 185 -5.22 -8.32 20.80
CA ALA A 185 -4.29 -9.40 21.13
C ALA A 185 -2.95 -9.22 20.39
N ALA A 186 -3.00 -8.85 19.10
CA ALA A 186 -1.80 -8.56 18.32
C ALA A 186 -1.00 -7.38 18.89
N ARG A 187 -1.66 -6.31 19.34
CA ARG A 187 -0.99 -5.21 20.06
C ARG A 187 -0.37 -5.70 21.37
N ALA A 188 -1.09 -6.47 22.17
CA ALA A 188 -0.59 -6.99 23.44
C ALA A 188 0.64 -7.89 23.28
N ALA A 189 0.71 -8.64 22.17
CA ALA A 189 1.85 -9.47 21.81
C ALA A 189 2.97 -8.72 21.07
N ASN A 190 2.85 -7.41 20.85
CA ASN A 190 3.74 -6.61 19.99
C ASN A 190 3.92 -7.23 18.58
N ASN A 191 2.84 -7.78 18.04
CA ASN A 191 2.79 -8.57 16.81
C ASN A 191 1.85 -7.92 15.78
N ILE A 192 1.92 -6.61 15.64
CA ILE A 192 1.15 -5.86 14.65
C ILE A 192 2.01 -4.78 14.02
N ILE A 193 1.99 -4.71 12.69
CA ILE A 193 2.61 -3.64 11.91
C ILE A 193 1.58 -3.07 10.93
N PHE A 194 1.82 -1.84 10.48
CA PHE A 194 0.91 -1.14 9.59
C PHE A 194 1.58 -0.79 8.26
N ARG A 195 0.79 -0.78 7.20
CA ARG A 195 1.14 -0.21 5.90
C ARG A 195 0.08 0.82 5.51
N ILE A 196 0.50 1.91 4.88
CA ILE A 196 -0.43 2.85 4.25
C ILE A 196 -0.51 2.51 2.75
N PRO A 197 -1.60 2.84 2.04
CA PRO A 197 -1.66 2.63 0.60
C PRO A 197 -0.50 3.35 -0.13
N THR A 198 0.16 2.68 -1.08
CA THR A 198 1.17 3.33 -1.93
C THR A 198 0.50 4.19 -2.99
N PRO A 199 1.05 5.35 -3.40
CA PRO A 199 0.41 6.17 -4.42
C PRO A 199 0.44 5.44 -5.77
N THR A 200 -0.65 5.53 -6.53
CA THR A 200 -0.75 4.97 -7.89
C THR A 200 -0.44 6.02 -8.97
N PHE A 201 -0.19 7.27 -8.58
CA PHE A 201 0.18 8.33 -9.52
C PHE A 201 1.44 7.98 -10.33
N GLY A 202 1.30 7.98 -11.66
CA GLY A 202 2.42 7.77 -12.57
C GLY A 202 2.95 6.33 -12.62
N THR A 203 2.32 5.37 -11.94
CA THR A 203 2.78 3.97 -11.97
C THR A 203 2.72 3.36 -13.37
N GLY A 204 1.78 3.79 -14.21
CA GLY A 204 1.75 3.43 -15.64
C GLY A 204 2.99 3.90 -16.41
N LEU A 205 3.60 5.05 -16.04
CA LEU A 205 4.87 5.49 -16.62
C LEU A 205 6.03 4.61 -16.13
N MET A 206 5.98 4.17 -14.87
CA MET A 206 6.97 3.23 -14.32
C MET A 206 6.89 1.86 -15.00
N ALA A 207 5.69 1.44 -15.41
CA ALA A 207 5.48 0.22 -16.17
C ALA A 207 6.17 0.23 -17.54
N ASN A 208 6.35 1.42 -18.13
CA ASN A 208 7.00 1.58 -19.43
C ASN A 208 8.54 1.62 -19.36
N ILE A 209 9.14 1.44 -18.18
CA ILE A 209 10.60 1.39 -18.05
C ILE A 209 11.05 -0.06 -18.28
N ASP A 210 11.93 -0.33 -19.23
CA ASP A 210 12.43 -1.69 -19.44
C ASP A 210 13.39 -2.15 -18.33
N ASP A 211 13.41 -3.46 -18.05
CA ASP A 211 14.36 -4.08 -17.11
C ASP A 211 15.83 -3.75 -17.49
N SER A 212 16.14 -3.71 -18.79
CA SER A 212 17.46 -3.33 -19.30
C SER A 212 17.86 -1.91 -18.90
N THR A 213 16.91 -0.98 -18.90
CA THR A 213 17.11 0.40 -18.48
C THR A 213 17.39 0.46 -16.98
N LEU A 214 16.66 -0.32 -16.17
CA LEU A 214 16.91 -0.41 -14.73
C LEU A 214 18.30 -0.96 -14.41
N LEU A 215 18.72 -2.03 -15.10
CA LEU A 215 20.03 -2.64 -14.92
C LEU A 215 21.17 -1.70 -15.35
N ALA A 216 21.01 -0.98 -16.46
CA ALA A 216 21.97 0.02 -16.92
C ALA A 216 22.11 1.17 -15.89
N ASN A 217 20.99 1.66 -15.35
CA ASN A 217 20.99 2.66 -14.30
C ASN A 217 21.68 2.15 -13.03
N HIS A 218 21.38 0.93 -12.60
CA HIS A 218 22.01 0.31 -11.42
C HIS A 218 23.53 0.20 -11.59
N THR A 219 23.99 -0.26 -12.75
CA THR A 219 25.43 -0.37 -13.07
C THR A 219 26.11 1.00 -13.04
N THR A 220 25.46 2.02 -13.62
CA THR A 220 25.97 3.40 -13.64
C THR A 220 26.09 3.96 -12.22
N GLN A 221 25.14 3.64 -11.34
CA GLN A 221 25.15 4.10 -9.95
C GLN A 221 26.07 3.28 -9.04
N ALA A 222 26.60 2.14 -9.47
CA ALA A 222 27.43 1.25 -8.63
C ALA A 222 28.71 1.93 -8.10
N THR A 223 29.19 2.98 -8.76
CA THR A 223 30.40 3.73 -8.38
C THR A 223 30.09 5.14 -7.83
N ASN A 224 28.85 5.37 -7.34
CA ASN A 224 28.50 6.67 -6.79
C ASN A 224 29.37 7.01 -5.56
N ARG A 225 29.67 8.31 -5.41
CA ARG A 225 30.55 8.82 -4.34
C ARG A 225 29.91 8.77 -2.94
N LEU A 226 28.64 8.40 -2.83
CA LEU A 226 27.92 8.30 -1.56
C LEU A 226 28.04 6.91 -0.93
N GLY A 227 28.56 5.91 -1.66
CA GLY A 227 28.62 4.52 -1.19
C GLY A 227 27.24 3.86 -1.04
N ILE A 228 26.20 4.43 -1.66
CA ILE A 228 24.83 3.94 -1.55
C ILE A 228 24.61 2.86 -2.61
N GLY A 229 24.26 1.65 -2.18
CA GLY A 229 23.92 0.54 -3.07
C GLY A 229 22.45 0.15 -2.99
N GLY A 230 21.97 -0.56 -4.00
CA GLY A 230 20.65 -1.18 -4.00
C GLY A 230 20.71 -2.56 -4.66
N THR A 231 19.67 -3.36 -4.48
CA THR A 231 19.45 -4.60 -5.22
C THR A 231 18.02 -4.61 -5.72
N PHE A 232 17.81 -5.20 -6.90
CA PHE A 232 16.45 -5.44 -7.37
C PHE A 232 15.83 -6.61 -6.62
N ASN A 233 14.53 -6.51 -6.41
CA ASN A 233 13.72 -7.69 -6.12
C ASN A 233 13.35 -8.33 -7.46
N HIS A 234 13.31 -9.65 -7.51
CA HIS A 234 13.02 -10.40 -8.73
C HIS A 234 11.81 -11.29 -8.53
N ASN A 235 11.00 -11.43 -9.57
CA ASN A 235 9.94 -12.43 -9.60
C ASN A 235 10.57 -13.83 -9.54
N GLY A 236 10.10 -14.66 -8.61
CA GLY A 236 10.67 -15.98 -8.37
C GLY A 236 10.51 -16.98 -9.53
N ASN A 237 9.55 -16.73 -10.44
CA ASN A 237 9.22 -17.69 -11.50
C ASN A 237 9.95 -17.38 -12.81
N ASP A 238 10.07 -16.10 -13.19
CA ASP A 238 10.67 -15.70 -14.47
C ASP A 238 11.89 -14.77 -14.34
N GLY A 239 12.27 -14.38 -13.12
CA GLY A 239 13.43 -13.55 -12.86
C GLY A 239 13.29 -12.08 -13.29
N THR A 240 12.13 -11.66 -13.78
CA THR A 240 11.87 -10.24 -14.12
C THR A 240 11.98 -9.34 -12.88
N ILE A 241 12.35 -8.08 -13.07
CA ILE A 241 12.48 -7.14 -11.95
C ILE A 241 11.10 -6.79 -11.41
N SER A 242 10.90 -7.03 -10.11
CA SER A 242 9.69 -6.63 -9.38
C SER A 242 9.79 -5.18 -8.88
N ARG A 243 8.66 -4.46 -8.87
CA ARG A 243 8.63 -2.98 -8.77
C ARG A 243 7.46 -2.40 -7.99
N TYR A 244 6.37 -3.16 -7.81
CA TYR A 244 5.13 -2.65 -7.22
C TYR A 244 4.89 -3.19 -5.81
N GLY A 245 4.26 -2.36 -4.98
CA GLY A 245 4.02 -2.61 -3.56
C GLY A 245 5.20 -2.21 -2.66
N TRP A 246 4.96 -2.23 -1.34
CA TRP A 246 5.91 -1.77 -0.31
C TRP A 246 7.28 -2.45 -0.31
N LYS A 247 7.37 -3.66 -0.87
CA LYS A 247 8.61 -4.44 -0.95
C LYS A 247 8.99 -4.75 -2.40
N ALA A 248 8.41 -4.01 -3.35
CA ALA A 248 8.56 -4.28 -4.77
C ALA A 248 8.33 -5.77 -5.06
N GLN A 249 7.27 -6.35 -4.50
CA GLN A 249 7.02 -7.79 -4.59
C GLN A 249 6.33 -8.20 -5.91
N ASN A 250 5.61 -7.25 -6.54
CA ASN A 250 4.90 -7.50 -7.80
C ASN A 250 5.66 -6.95 -9.00
N LYS A 251 5.70 -7.73 -10.09
CA LYS A 251 6.39 -7.38 -11.34
C LYS A 251 5.59 -6.47 -12.27
N SER A 252 4.26 -6.53 -12.21
CA SER A 252 3.39 -5.76 -13.10
C SER A 252 2.24 -5.14 -12.33
N LEU A 253 1.67 -4.07 -12.89
CA LEU A 253 0.46 -3.45 -12.37
C LEU A 253 -0.74 -4.38 -12.41
N MET A 254 -0.83 -5.23 -13.43
CA MET A 254 -1.90 -6.22 -13.56
C MET A 254 -1.89 -7.22 -12.39
N ILE A 255 -0.72 -7.77 -12.04
CA ILE A 255 -0.59 -8.67 -10.88
C ILE A 255 -0.84 -7.91 -9.58
N PHE A 256 -0.33 -6.68 -9.46
CA PHE A 256 -0.56 -5.86 -8.27
C PHE A 256 -2.04 -5.54 -8.04
N ALA A 257 -2.79 -5.19 -9.09
CA ALA A 257 -4.22 -4.93 -9.00
C ALA A 257 -5.02 -6.20 -8.69
N GLY A 258 -4.71 -7.31 -9.36
CA GLY A 258 -5.36 -8.60 -9.07
C GLY A 258 -5.08 -9.10 -7.65
N GLU A 259 -3.86 -8.91 -7.14
CA GLU A 259 -3.54 -9.24 -5.74
C GLU A 259 -4.32 -8.31 -4.80
N ALA A 260 -4.39 -7.01 -5.09
CA ALA A 260 -5.11 -6.06 -4.25
C ALA A 260 -6.62 -6.37 -4.17
N TYR A 261 -7.27 -6.75 -5.27
CA TYR A 261 -8.65 -7.23 -5.25
C TYR A 261 -8.83 -8.41 -4.28
N ASN A 262 -7.93 -9.40 -4.35
CA ASN A 262 -8.02 -10.61 -3.54
C ASN A 262 -7.64 -10.39 -2.07
N VAL A 263 -6.58 -9.62 -1.81
CA VAL A 263 -6.01 -9.40 -0.48
C VAL A 263 -6.75 -8.31 0.29
N GLU A 264 -7.15 -7.23 -0.37
CA GLU A 264 -7.69 -6.05 0.31
C GLU A 264 -9.22 -6.01 0.31
N MET A 265 -9.86 -6.69 -0.65
CA MET A 265 -11.31 -6.66 -0.84
C MET A 265 -11.94 -8.05 -0.83
N GLY A 266 -11.13 -9.12 -0.76
CA GLY A 266 -11.59 -10.51 -0.79
C GLY A 266 -12.20 -10.95 -2.13
N ILE A 267 -11.96 -10.20 -3.23
CA ILE A 267 -12.48 -10.47 -4.56
C ILE A 267 -11.54 -11.42 -5.30
N SER A 268 -12.02 -12.60 -5.67
CA SER A 268 -11.32 -13.49 -6.59
C SER A 268 -11.37 -12.94 -8.03
N ASN A 269 -10.35 -13.27 -8.83
CA ASN A 269 -10.21 -12.80 -10.21
C ASN A 269 -9.42 -13.82 -11.05
N GLU A 270 -9.24 -13.55 -12.34
CA GLU A 270 -8.60 -14.48 -13.28
C GLU A 270 -7.13 -14.79 -12.94
N LEU A 271 -6.47 -13.91 -12.17
CA LEU A 271 -5.09 -14.12 -11.70
C LEU A 271 -5.05 -14.79 -10.31
N PHE A 272 -6.06 -14.54 -9.48
CA PHE A 272 -6.20 -15.05 -8.12
C PHE A 272 -7.60 -15.65 -7.95
N THR A 273 -7.76 -16.89 -8.43
CA THR A 273 -9.08 -17.53 -8.60
C THR A 273 -9.67 -18.14 -7.33
N GLN A 274 -8.99 -18.02 -6.20
CA GLN A 274 -9.40 -18.61 -4.92
C GLN A 274 -9.80 -17.52 -3.95
N ASP A 275 -10.89 -17.76 -3.23
CA ASP A 275 -11.25 -16.93 -2.09
C ASP A 275 -10.13 -17.01 -1.06
N ARG A 276 -9.80 -15.86 -0.47
CA ARG A 276 -8.65 -15.72 0.42
C ARG A 276 -9.09 -15.78 1.88
N PRO A 277 -8.77 -16.85 2.63
CA PRO A 277 -8.89 -16.85 4.08
C PRO A 277 -7.79 -15.97 4.73
N LEU A 278 -7.94 -15.67 6.01
CA LEU A 278 -6.86 -15.02 6.76
C LEU A 278 -5.63 -15.92 6.82
N PRO A 279 -4.41 -15.37 6.94
CA PRO A 279 -3.20 -16.19 6.99
C PRO A 279 -3.23 -17.29 8.06
N GLY A 280 -3.82 -17.00 9.23
CA GLY A 280 -3.96 -17.98 10.30
C GLY A 280 -4.94 -19.13 9.97
N GLU A 281 -5.99 -18.84 9.21
CA GLU A 281 -6.95 -19.85 8.76
C GLU A 281 -6.36 -20.75 7.67
N ASP A 282 -5.56 -20.17 6.77
CA ASP A 282 -4.82 -20.91 5.74
C ASP A 282 -3.76 -21.82 6.37
N GLN A 283 -2.96 -21.28 7.31
CA GLN A 283 -1.94 -22.05 8.03
C GLN A 283 -2.53 -23.28 8.75
N LEU A 284 -3.73 -23.11 9.33
CA LEU A 284 -4.43 -24.18 10.05
C LEU A 284 -5.28 -25.07 9.13
N GLY A 285 -5.36 -24.77 7.84
CA GLY A 285 -6.16 -25.51 6.87
C GLY A 285 -7.67 -25.41 7.11
N SER A 286 -8.13 -24.41 7.88
CA SER A 286 -9.57 -24.20 8.12
C SER A 286 -10.25 -23.50 6.96
N GLY A 287 -9.52 -22.65 6.24
CA GLY A 287 -10.06 -21.82 5.16
C GLY A 287 -11.17 -20.89 5.62
N LEU A 288 -11.97 -20.40 4.67
CA LEU A 288 -13.18 -19.65 4.96
C LEU A 288 -14.31 -20.61 5.38
N PRO A 289 -15.18 -20.20 6.32
CA PRO A 289 -16.39 -20.93 6.65
C PRO A 289 -17.27 -21.18 5.42
N ALA A 290 -17.87 -22.36 5.33
CA ALA A 290 -18.67 -22.77 4.18
C ALA A 290 -19.87 -21.85 3.89
N ASN A 291 -20.44 -21.21 4.92
CA ASN A 291 -21.52 -20.22 4.80
C ASN A 291 -21.03 -18.82 4.34
N CYS A 292 -19.75 -18.67 4.07
CA CYS A 292 -19.10 -17.46 3.57
C CYS A 292 -18.37 -17.69 2.24
N LEU A 293 -18.54 -18.85 1.61
CA LEU A 293 -17.97 -19.13 0.29
C LEU A 293 -18.94 -18.71 -0.81
N ASN A 294 -18.43 -18.13 -1.89
CA ASN A 294 -19.20 -17.69 -3.06
C ASN A 294 -20.40 -16.79 -2.69
N LEU A 295 -20.15 -15.76 -1.89
CA LEU A 295 -21.15 -14.75 -1.54
C LEU A 295 -21.62 -13.95 -2.75
#